data_AF-A0A2T1EKJ5-F1
#
_entry.id   AF-A0A2T1EKJ5-F1
#
_cell.length_a   1.000
_cell.length_b   1.000
_cell.length_c   1.000
_cell.angle_alpha   90.00
_cell.angle_beta   90.00
_cell.angle_gamma   90.00
#
_symmetry.space_group_name_H-M   'P 1'
#
loop_
_entity.id
_entity.type
_entity.pdbx_description
1 polymer ?
#
loop_
_entity_poly.entity_id
_entity_poly.type
_entity_poly.pdbx_seq_one_letter_code
_entity_poly.pdbx_strand_id
1 'polypeptide(L)'
;MANRKKPPDQKQDHAIKATFTAADYEDILERSRRSGLLPAEFAHDAIVRKRVISIPAVNQQVWTQLARPLGNLSKITQLLYQAKYKGTNIPTHLLELLEKELLALQQLRRALVGQSHENAATNSDELDSAA
;
A
#
# COMPACT_ATOMS: atom_id res chain seq x y z
N MET A 1 -47.47 8.40 -13.77
CA MET A 1 -46.36 8.02 -12.87
C MET A 1 -45.62 9.29 -12.48
N ALA A 2 -45.61 9.65 -11.19
CA ALA A 2 -45.07 10.92 -10.72
C ALA A 2 -43.54 10.95 -10.88
N ASN A 3 -43.05 11.91 -11.67
CA ASN A 3 -41.63 12.16 -11.90
C ASN A 3 -41.04 12.78 -10.62
N ARG A 4 -40.58 11.95 -9.68
CA ARG A 4 -39.91 12.39 -8.45
C ARG A 4 -38.57 13.04 -8.84
N LYS A 5 -38.57 14.36 -9.04
CA LYS A 5 -37.34 15.16 -9.13
C LYS A 5 -36.51 14.88 -7.87
N LYS A 6 -35.31 14.35 -8.04
CA LYS A 6 -34.36 14.16 -6.93
C LYS A 6 -34.10 15.52 -6.26
N PRO A 7 -34.03 15.58 -4.91
CA PRO A 7 -33.70 16.81 -4.19
C PRO A 7 -32.35 17.39 -4.66
N PRO A 8 -32.19 18.73 -4.62
CA PRO A 8 -31.02 19.41 -5.19
C PRO A 8 -29.69 18.90 -4.62
N ASP A 9 -29.68 18.48 -3.36
CA ASP A 9 -28.50 18.03 -2.61
C ASP A 9 -27.97 16.64 -3.05
N GLN A 10 -28.70 15.95 -3.93
CA GLN A 10 -28.32 14.64 -4.50
C GLN A 10 -28.06 14.70 -6.01
N LYS A 11 -27.96 15.91 -6.57
CA LYS A 11 -27.58 16.05 -7.97
C LYS A 11 -26.08 15.78 -8.10
N GLN A 12 -25.75 14.81 -8.93
CA GLN A 12 -24.38 14.58 -9.37
C GLN A 12 -24.08 15.60 -10.47
N ASP A 13 -23.28 16.61 -10.14
CA ASP A 13 -22.91 17.68 -11.09
C ASP A 13 -21.87 17.21 -12.13
N HIS A 14 -21.19 16.10 -11.86
CA HIS A 14 -20.13 15.56 -12.69
C HIS A 14 -20.28 14.05 -12.91
N ALA A 15 -19.98 13.60 -14.13
CA ALA A 15 -20.03 12.19 -14.51
C ALA A 15 -18.62 11.69 -14.88
N ILE A 16 -18.22 10.56 -14.28
CA ILE A 16 -16.99 9.85 -14.62
C ILE A 16 -17.37 8.62 -15.46
N LYS A 17 -16.75 8.47 -16.64
CA LYS A 17 -16.91 7.28 -17.48
C LYS A 17 -15.69 6.38 -17.32
N ALA A 18 -15.91 5.10 -17.04
CA ALA A 18 -14.88 4.08 -16.96
C ALA A 18 -15.24 2.92 -17.89
N THR A 19 -14.24 2.38 -18.58
CA THR A 19 -14.36 1.21 -19.46
C THR A 19 -13.70 0.03 -18.77
N PHE A 20 -14.39 -1.10 -18.73
CA PHE A 20 -13.91 -2.32 -18.09
C PHE A 20 -13.73 -3.43 -19.12
N THR A 21 -12.83 -4.36 -18.82
CA THR A 21 -12.83 -5.64 -19.53
C THR A 21 -14.06 -6.46 -19.11
N ALA A 22 -14.42 -7.48 -19.89
CA ALA A 22 -15.53 -8.36 -19.54
C ALA A 22 -15.30 -9.05 -18.17
N ALA A 23 -14.07 -9.45 -17.88
CA ALA A 23 -13.72 -10.10 -16.61
C ALA A 23 -13.86 -9.14 -15.41
N ASP A 24 -13.37 -7.90 -15.54
CA ASP A 24 -13.49 -6.91 -14.47
C ASP A 24 -14.95 -6.53 -14.22
N TYR A 25 -15.76 -6.46 -15.29
CA TYR A 25 -17.18 -6.15 -15.16
C TYR A 25 -17.96 -7.24 -14.44
N GLU A 26 -17.67 -8.52 -14.71
CA GLU A 26 -18.28 -9.64 -13.98
C GLU A 26 -17.92 -9.63 -12.50
N ASP A 27 -16.67 -9.31 -12.14
CA ASP A 27 -16.27 -9.15 -10.73
C ASP A 27 -17.04 -8.03 -10.03
N ILE A 28 -17.25 -6.89 -10.72
CA ILE A 28 -18.09 -5.79 -10.22
C ILE A 28 -19.53 -6.26 -9.99
N LEU A 29 -20.13 -6.99 -10.94
CA LEU A 29 -21.49 -7.52 -10.81
C LEU A 29 -21.61 -8.49 -9.64
N GLU A 30 -20.65 -9.39 -9.47
CA GLU A 30 -20.66 -10.34 -8.38
C GLU A 30 -20.61 -9.64 -7.02
N ARG A 31 -19.70 -8.66 -6.86
CA ARG A 31 -19.56 -7.89 -5.63
C ARG A 31 -20.74 -6.96 -5.37
N SER A 32 -21.36 -6.40 -6.41
CA SER A 32 -22.55 -5.58 -6.27
C SER A 32 -23.73 -6.41 -5.76
N ARG A 33 -23.92 -7.65 -6.27
CA ARG A 33 -24.93 -8.58 -5.77
C ARG A 33 -24.73 -8.92 -4.30
N ARG A 34 -23.48 -9.19 -3.89
CA ARG A 34 -23.15 -9.50 -2.48
C ARG A 34 -23.40 -8.31 -1.53
N SER A 35 -23.25 -7.09 -2.02
CA SER A 35 -23.49 -5.87 -1.23
C SER A 35 -24.93 -5.37 -1.28
N GLY A 36 -25.78 -5.96 -2.13
CA GLY A 36 -27.17 -5.52 -2.34
C GLY A 36 -27.30 -4.17 -3.06
N LEU A 37 -26.19 -3.66 -3.63
CA LEU A 37 -26.14 -2.38 -4.33
C LEU A 37 -26.26 -2.58 -5.85
N LEU A 38 -26.77 -1.57 -6.54
CA LEU A 38 -26.68 -1.53 -8.00
C LEU A 38 -25.21 -1.39 -8.43
N PRO A 39 -24.78 -1.95 -9.57
CA PRO A 39 -23.37 -1.90 -10.00
C PRO A 39 -22.78 -0.49 -10.04
N ALA A 40 -23.56 0.51 -10.45
CA ALA A 40 -23.14 1.90 -10.48
C ALA A 40 -22.96 2.50 -9.08
N GLU A 41 -23.84 2.16 -8.13
CA GLU A 41 -23.77 2.61 -6.75
C GLU A 41 -22.61 1.94 -6.02
N PHE A 42 -22.41 0.64 -6.26
CA PHE A 42 -21.26 -0.11 -5.77
C PHE A 42 -19.95 0.49 -6.30
N ALA A 43 -19.86 0.78 -7.59
CA ALA A 43 -18.66 1.40 -8.18
C ALA A 43 -18.40 2.79 -7.59
N HIS A 44 -19.44 3.62 -7.43
CA HIS A 44 -19.33 4.93 -6.77
C HIS A 44 -18.84 4.80 -5.33
N ASP A 45 -19.44 3.91 -4.54
CA ASP A 45 -19.05 3.69 -3.14
C ASP A 45 -17.63 3.15 -3.02
N ALA A 46 -17.25 2.20 -3.88
CA ALA A 46 -15.90 1.67 -3.95
C ALA A 46 -14.86 2.74 -4.32
N ILE A 47 -15.19 3.67 -5.22
CA ILE A 47 -14.28 4.77 -5.59
C ILE A 47 -14.17 5.79 -4.47
N VAL A 48 -15.29 6.24 -3.91
CA VAL A 48 -15.33 7.31 -2.89
C VAL A 48 -14.73 6.84 -1.56
N ARG A 49 -14.98 5.59 -1.16
CA ARG A 49 -14.48 5.06 0.13
C ARG A 49 -13.08 4.47 0.06
N LYS A 50 -12.55 4.19 -1.14
CA LYS A 50 -11.19 3.68 -1.26
C LYS A 50 -10.21 4.79 -0.93
N ARG A 51 -9.68 4.74 0.30
CA ARG A 51 -8.53 5.55 0.68
C ARG A 51 -7.38 5.21 -0.26
N VAL A 52 -6.98 6.18 -1.08
CA VAL A 52 -5.74 6.07 -1.84
C VAL A 52 -4.61 6.07 -0.82
N ILE A 53 -3.93 4.94 -0.70
CA ILE A 53 -2.71 4.86 0.11
C ILE A 53 -1.64 5.64 -0.66
N SER A 54 -1.55 6.94 -0.39
CA SER A 54 -0.45 7.76 -0.86
C SER A 54 0.73 7.53 0.09
N ILE A 55 1.80 6.93 -0.42
CA ILE A 55 3.07 6.91 0.30
C ILE A 55 3.60 8.34 0.25
N PRO A 56 3.75 9.05 1.39
CA PRO A 56 4.29 10.41 1.39
C PRO A 56 5.63 10.44 0.66
N ALA A 57 5.90 11.51 -0.10
CA ALA A 57 7.15 11.64 -0.86
C ALA A 57 8.40 11.45 0.04
N VAL A 58 8.32 11.91 1.30
CA VAL A 58 9.33 11.72 2.35
C VAL A 58 9.72 10.25 2.52
N ASN A 59 8.77 9.34 2.36
CA ASN A 59 9.00 7.90 2.54
C ASN A 59 9.43 7.20 1.25
N GLN A 60 9.22 7.78 0.06
CA GLN A 60 9.59 7.13 -1.21
C GLN A 60 11.09 6.85 -1.32
N GLN A 61 11.92 7.78 -0.84
CA GLN A 61 13.37 7.61 -0.82
C GLN A 61 13.77 6.46 0.11
N VAL A 62 13.15 6.37 1.29
CA VAL A 62 13.44 5.32 2.26
C VAL A 62 12.94 3.95 1.78
N TRP A 63 11.78 3.89 1.12
CA TRP A 63 11.27 2.67 0.47
C TRP A 63 12.19 2.19 -0.65
N THR A 64 12.73 3.12 -1.45
CA THR A 64 13.71 2.80 -2.49
C THR A 64 15.01 2.28 -1.89
N GLN A 65 15.46 2.87 -0.77
CA GLN A 65 16.63 2.41 -0.03
C GLN A 65 16.42 1.04 0.61
N LEU A 66 15.18 0.68 0.98
CA LEU A 66 14.82 -0.61 1.58
C LEU A 66 14.84 -1.77 0.57
N ALA A 67 14.59 -1.49 -0.71
CA ALA A 67 14.59 -2.52 -1.76
C ALA A 67 15.97 -3.19 -1.95
N ARG A 68 17.06 -2.44 -1.77
CA ARG A 68 18.44 -2.93 -1.93
C ARG A 68 18.83 -3.99 -0.89
N PRO A 69 18.73 -3.75 0.44
CA PRO A 69 19.05 -4.76 1.44
C PRO A 69 18.10 -5.96 1.36
N LEU A 70 16.82 -5.78 1.02
CA LEU A 70 15.89 -6.89 0.77
C LEU A 70 16.34 -7.78 -0.39
N GLY A 71 16.75 -7.18 -1.51
CA GLY A 71 17.30 -7.93 -2.64
C GLY A 71 18.56 -8.70 -2.29
N ASN A 72 19.45 -8.11 -1.49
CA ASN A 72 20.66 -8.76 -1.00
C ASN A 72 20.35 -9.93 -0.05
N LEU A 73 19.43 -9.74 0.91
CA LEU A 73 18.98 -10.79 1.81
C LEU A 73 18.34 -11.96 1.07
N SER A 74 17.52 -11.69 0.05
CA SER A 74 16.92 -12.74 -0.77
C SER A 74 18.00 -13.59 -1.46
N LYS A 75 19.02 -12.95 -2.05
CA LYS A 75 20.16 -13.64 -2.68
C LYS A 75 20.98 -14.44 -1.67
N ILE A 76 21.29 -13.86 -0.50
CA ILE A 76 22.04 -14.55 0.56
C ILE A 76 21.25 -15.78 1.03
N THR A 77 19.94 -15.65 1.24
CA THR A 77 19.07 -16.76 1.65
C THR A 77 19.07 -17.87 0.59
N GLN A 78 19.00 -17.51 -0.70
CA GLN A 78 19.08 -18.46 -1.80
C GLN A 78 20.43 -19.21 -1.82
N LEU A 79 21.54 -18.51 -1.60
CA LEU A 79 22.88 -19.11 -1.53
C LEU A 79 23.02 -20.05 -0.32
N LEU A 80 22.46 -19.69 0.83
CA LEU A 80 22.41 -20.53 2.03
C LEU A 80 21.59 -21.80 1.78
N TYR A 81 20.42 -21.68 1.14
CA TYR A 81 19.63 -22.84 0.75
C TYR A 81 20.39 -23.75 -0.22
N GLN A 82 21.04 -23.18 -1.24
CA GLN A 82 21.83 -23.96 -2.19
C GLN A 82 23.00 -24.69 -1.51
N ALA A 83 23.72 -24.03 -0.60
CA ALA A 83 24.81 -24.65 0.16
C ALA A 83 24.30 -25.81 1.03
N LYS A 84 23.16 -25.63 1.71
CA LYS A 84 22.51 -26.66 2.51
C LYS A 84 22.13 -27.90 1.69
N TYR A 85 21.56 -27.71 0.49
CA TYR A 85 21.13 -28.83 -0.37
C TYR A 85 22.29 -29.49 -1.13
N LYS A 86 23.35 -28.75 -1.45
CA LYS A 86 24.54 -29.29 -2.13
C LYS A 86 25.57 -29.91 -1.17
N GLY A 87 25.32 -29.85 0.15
CA GLY A 87 26.25 -30.34 1.16
C GLY A 87 27.56 -29.55 1.23
N THR A 88 27.58 -28.34 0.67
CA THR A 88 28.76 -27.46 0.71
C THR A 88 28.84 -26.70 2.01
N ASN A 89 30.05 -26.55 2.53
CA ASN A 89 30.29 -25.80 3.76
C ASN A 89 29.87 -24.34 3.57
N ILE A 90 29.07 -23.81 4.49
CA ILE A 90 28.60 -22.42 4.42
C ILE A 90 29.78 -21.50 4.68
N PRO A 91 30.15 -20.61 3.75
CA PRO A 91 31.24 -19.68 3.96
C PRO A 91 30.92 -18.68 5.09
N THR A 92 31.85 -18.50 6.03
CA THR A 92 31.67 -17.59 7.18
C THR A 92 31.37 -16.15 6.74
N HIS A 93 31.96 -15.70 5.63
CA HIS A 93 31.72 -14.37 5.06
C HIS A 93 30.26 -14.14 4.63
N LEU A 94 29.52 -15.20 4.26
CA LEU A 94 28.10 -15.09 3.91
C LEU A 94 27.23 -14.84 5.14
N LEU A 95 27.62 -15.36 6.29
CA LEU A 95 26.97 -15.09 7.57
C LEU A 95 27.22 -13.65 8.02
N GLU A 96 28.46 -13.16 7.88
CA GLU A 96 28.79 -11.74 8.15
C GLU A 96 28.01 -10.78 7.23
N LEU A 97 27.85 -11.12 5.95
CA LEU A 97 27.03 -10.34 5.02
C LEU A 97 25.55 -10.34 5.41
N LEU A 98 25.03 -11.49 5.85
CA LEU A 98 23.65 -11.60 6.34
C LEU A 98 23.42 -10.67 7.54
N GLU A 99 24.32 -10.70 8.52
CA GLU A 99 24.24 -9.84 9.71
C GLU A 99 24.29 -8.35 9.36
N LYS A 100 25.17 -7.95 8.44
CA LYS A 100 25.27 -6.56 7.95
C LYS A 100 23.98 -6.08 7.28
N GLU A 101 23.41 -6.89 6.41
CA GLU A 101 22.18 -6.54 5.70
C GLU A 101 20.96 -6.52 6.64
N LEU A 102 20.91 -7.42 7.62
CA LEU A 102 19.89 -7.39 8.68
C LEU A 102 20.00 -6.12 9.54
N LEU A 103 21.23 -5.71 9.89
CA LEU A 103 21.46 -4.48 10.65
C LEU A 103 21.01 -3.24 9.84
N ALA A 104 21.35 -3.18 8.55
CA ALA A 104 20.93 -2.10 7.67
C ALA A 104 19.39 -2.01 7.56
N LEU A 105 18.71 -3.15 7.47
CA LEU A 105 17.26 -3.21 7.44
C LEU A 105 16.63 -2.75 8.77
N GLN A 106 17.23 -3.14 9.90
CA GLN A 106 16.79 -2.68 11.23
C GLN A 106 16.97 -1.17 11.41
N GLN A 107 18.06 -0.59 10.91
CA GLN A 107 18.30 0.86 10.93
C GLN A 107 17.28 1.61 10.09
N LEU A 108 17.03 1.16 8.85
CA LEU A 108 16.00 1.75 7.98
C LEU A 108 14.60 1.63 8.58
N ARG A 109 14.27 0.49 9.22
CA ARG A 109 13.01 0.33 9.96
C ARG A 109 12.89 1.34 11.09
N ARG A 110 13.95 1.55 11.88
CA ARG A 110 13.94 2.54 12.97
C ARG A 110 13.78 3.97 12.44
N ALA A 111 14.42 4.31 11.32
CA ALA A 111 14.25 5.61 10.68
C ALA A 111 12.80 5.82 10.22
N LEU A 112 12.18 4.82 9.59
CA LEU A 112 10.77 4.87 9.18
C LEU A 112 9.81 5.02 10.36
N VAL A 113 10.02 4.27 11.45
CA VAL A 113 9.17 4.33 12.64
C VAL A 113 9.37 5.65 13.40
N GLY A 114 10.63 6.10 13.56
CA GLY A 114 10.96 7.37 14.22
C GLY A 114 10.40 8.59 13.48
N GLN A 115 10.55 8.62 12.16
CA GLN A 115 9.97 9.69 11.32
C GLN A 115 8.42 9.64 11.29
N SER A 116 7.82 8.47 11.46
CA SER A 116 6.36 8.36 11.57
C SER A 116 5.82 8.95 12.87
N HIS A 117 6.60 8.90 13.97
CA HIS A 117 6.22 9.50 15.25
C HIS A 117 6.47 11.01 15.31
N GLU A 118 7.58 11.52 14.73
CA GLU A 118 7.84 12.96 14.66
C GLU A 118 6.80 13.69 13.78
N ASN A 119 6.48 13.15 12.60
CA ASN A 119 5.48 13.77 11.71
C ASN A 119 4.04 13.70 12.27
N ALA A 120 3.75 12.75 13.16
CA ALA A 120 2.45 12.69 13.84
C ALA A 120 2.32 13.79 14.91
N ALA A 121 3.41 14.15 15.58
CA ALA A 121 3.43 15.25 16.55
C ALA A 121 3.29 16.61 15.86
N THR A 122 4.00 16.85 14.75
CA THR A 122 3.97 18.14 14.04
C THR A 122 2.60 18.46 13.42
N ASN A 123 1.85 17.45 12.95
CA ASN A 123 0.49 17.67 12.43
C ASN A 123 -0.58 17.83 13.52
N SER A 124 -0.27 17.55 14.79
CA SER A 124 -1.21 17.71 15.90
C SER A 124 -1.23 19.16 16.42
N ASP A 125 -0.10 19.86 16.36
CA ASP A 125 0.03 21.26 16.82
C ASP A 125 -0.59 22.29 15.86
N GLU A 126 -0.76 21.98 14.56
CA GLU A 126 -1.39 22.91 13.61
C GLU A 126 -2.93 22.91 13.67
N LEU A 127 -3.56 21.92 14.32
CA LEU A 127 -5.01 21.84 14.44
C LEU A 127 -5.59 22.57 15.67
N ASP A 128 -4.78 22.82 16.71
CA ASP A 128 -5.22 23.55 17.91
C ASP A 128 -5.02 25.08 17.81
N SER A 129 -4.37 25.60 16.76
CA SER A 129 -4.21 27.05 16.54
C SER A 129 -5.28 27.68 15.63
N ALA A 130 -6.28 26.90 15.18
CA ALA A 130 -7.32 27.36 14.25
C ALA A 130 -8.77 27.19 14.78
N ALA A 131 -8.94 27.02 16.09
CA ALA A 131 -10.24 27.00 16.78
C ALA A 131 -10.39 28.23 17.69
#